data_AF-A0AAV7NUY9-F1
#
_entry.id   AF-A0AAV7NUY9-F1
#
_cell.length_a   1.000
_cell.length_b   1.000
_cell.length_c   1.000
_cell.angle_alpha   90.00
_cell.angle_beta   90.00
_cell.angle_gamma   90.00
#
_symmetry.space_group_name_H-M   'P 1'
#
loop_
_entity.id
_entity.type
_entity.pdbx_description
1 polymer ?
#
loop_
_entity_poly.entity_id
_entity_poly.type
_entity_poly.pdbx_seq_one_letter_code
_entity_poly.pdbx_strand_id
1 'polypeptide(L)'
;MGKTDKNQAKLQFDWRKTSGPAGEGAELEPEKGPDVSSGEEQDVRQILVVMQHSLTQIDGKIDSLSHRMDRMTERLGKHAEHLDQSDRRVSVVEDGQTELATSQLKLNKELTSLCLKVDDLEACSRRNNLRIVGIAESSAIDNMEGFIEQLLRSADSAVLVEVSPILTVGLSLQATAIKDFFQINKGSLGNVGVVWETFKVYIRGTTKAKHAGF
;
A
#
# COMPACT_ATOMS: atom_id res chain seq x y z
N MET A 1 4.26 -23.69 13.13
CA MET A 1 4.53 -25.14 13.04
C MET A 1 4.97 -25.45 11.63
N GLY A 2 6.22 -25.86 11.43
CA GLY A 2 6.79 -26.09 10.10
C GLY A 2 8.30 -26.26 10.22
N LYS A 3 8.74 -27.40 10.77
CA LYS A 3 10.14 -27.79 10.78
C LYS A 3 10.25 -29.12 10.05
N THR A 4 10.74 -29.08 8.83
CA THR A 4 11.25 -30.25 8.12
C THR A 4 12.39 -29.78 7.25
N ASP A 5 13.62 -30.08 7.66
CA ASP A 5 14.74 -30.37 6.76
C ASP A 5 15.75 -31.19 7.58
N LYS A 6 15.73 -32.52 7.42
CA LYS A 6 16.42 -33.33 6.40
C LYS A 6 17.92 -33.46 6.69
N ASN A 7 18.21 -34.54 7.43
CA ASN A 7 19.34 -35.46 7.26
C ASN A 7 20.44 -35.03 6.28
N GLN A 8 21.55 -34.53 6.82
CA GLN A 8 22.85 -34.60 6.16
C GLN A 8 23.58 -35.86 6.64
N ALA A 9 23.46 -36.94 5.87
CA ALA A 9 24.36 -38.09 5.99
C ALA A 9 25.54 -37.86 5.04
N LYS A 10 26.69 -37.52 5.62
CA LYS A 10 27.97 -37.30 4.93
C LYS A 10 28.66 -38.66 4.76
N LEU A 11 28.50 -39.28 3.59
CA LEU A 11 29.28 -40.47 3.22
C LEU A 11 30.57 -40.02 2.52
N GLN A 12 31.65 -39.88 3.30
CA GLN A 12 33.00 -39.84 2.78
C GLN A 12 33.46 -41.28 2.54
N PHE A 13 33.62 -41.65 1.27
CA PHE A 13 34.21 -42.92 0.87
C PHE A 13 35.74 -42.74 0.77
N ASP A 14 36.47 -43.41 1.66
CA ASP A 14 37.93 -43.34 1.78
C ASP A 14 38.57 -44.59 1.15
N TRP A 15 39.22 -44.41 0.00
CA TRP A 15 39.80 -45.50 -0.80
C TRP A 15 41.12 -46.06 -0.23
N ARG A 16 41.68 -45.47 0.84
CA ARG A 16 43.01 -45.86 1.37
C ARG A 16 43.02 -47.07 2.30
N LYS A 17 41.88 -47.74 2.51
CA LYS A 17 41.76 -48.81 3.54
C LYS A 17 41.87 -50.26 3.05
N THR A 18 42.20 -50.51 1.79
CA THR A 18 42.41 -51.87 1.27
C THR A 18 43.87 -52.15 0.93
N SER A 19 44.73 -52.22 1.96
CA SER A 19 46.04 -52.86 1.85
C SER A 19 46.11 -53.97 2.91
N GLY A 20 45.77 -55.19 2.49
CA GLY A 20 45.99 -56.41 3.27
C GLY A 20 47.48 -56.80 3.30
N PRO A 21 47.90 -57.63 4.28
CA PRO A 21 49.30 -57.83 4.61
C PRO A 21 50.02 -58.74 3.61
N ALA A 22 51.32 -58.45 3.46
CA ALA A 22 52.29 -59.22 2.72
C ALA A 22 52.33 -60.68 3.20
N GLY A 23 52.01 -61.60 2.30
CA GLY A 23 52.20 -63.04 2.48
C GLY A 23 53.60 -63.45 2.05
N GLU A 24 54.26 -64.20 2.92
CA GLU A 24 55.60 -64.78 2.83
C GLU A 24 55.82 -65.68 1.60
N GLY A 25 57.10 -65.77 1.22
CA GLY A 25 57.61 -66.45 0.04
C GLY A 25 57.39 -67.97 0.03
N ALA A 26 57.01 -68.44 -1.14
CA ALA A 26 57.25 -69.81 -1.59
C ALA A 26 58.11 -69.71 -2.85
N GLU A 27 59.39 -70.07 -2.70
CA GLU A 27 60.36 -70.26 -3.76
C GLU A 27 59.90 -71.46 -4.61
N LEU A 28 59.50 -71.18 -5.85
CA LEU A 28 59.17 -72.20 -6.86
C LEU A 28 60.12 -72.04 -8.05
N GLU A 29 60.73 -73.19 -8.38
CA GLU A 29 61.65 -73.47 -9.47
C GLU A 29 61.24 -72.87 -10.84
N PRO A 30 62.21 -72.55 -11.72
CA PRO A 30 61.93 -71.99 -13.03
C PRO A 30 61.46 -73.08 -14.00
N GLU A 31 60.15 -73.28 -14.10
CA GLU A 31 59.53 -74.02 -15.20
C GLU A 31 59.76 -73.27 -16.53
N LYS A 32 60.36 -74.00 -17.47
CA LYS A 32 60.73 -73.53 -18.81
C LYS A 32 59.46 -73.37 -19.65
N GLY A 33 58.94 -72.13 -19.68
CA GLY A 33 57.76 -71.77 -20.46
C GLY A 33 57.92 -72.00 -21.96
N PRO A 34 56.81 -72.24 -22.69
CA PRO A 34 56.81 -72.44 -24.12
C PRO A 34 57.28 -71.17 -24.86
N ASP A 35 58.02 -71.37 -25.95
CA ASP A 35 58.54 -70.35 -26.84
C ASP A 35 57.37 -69.58 -27.48
N VAL A 36 56.99 -68.45 -26.87
CA VAL A 36 55.93 -67.56 -27.35
C VAL A 36 56.47 -66.79 -28.56
N SER A 37 55.79 -66.99 -29.69
CA SER A 37 56.05 -66.33 -30.96
C SER A 37 56.14 -64.80 -30.80
N SER A 38 57.26 -64.22 -31.26
CA SER A 38 57.56 -62.77 -31.26
C SER A 38 56.46 -61.82 -31.79
N GLY A 39 55.44 -62.34 -32.48
CA GLY A 39 54.28 -61.56 -32.94
C GLY A 39 53.27 -61.21 -31.85
N GLU A 40 53.07 -62.07 -30.84
CA GLU A 40 52.08 -61.84 -29.78
C GLU A 40 52.56 -60.77 -28.77
N GLU A 41 53.87 -60.71 -28.50
CA GLU A 41 54.46 -59.63 -27.69
C GLU A 41 54.34 -58.25 -28.35
N GLN A 42 54.33 -58.20 -29.69
CA GLN A 42 54.24 -56.96 -30.44
C GLN A 42 52.83 -56.34 -30.37
N ASP A 43 51.78 -57.18 -30.43
CA ASP A 43 50.39 -56.76 -30.25
C ASP A 43 50.09 -56.28 -28.83
N VAL A 44 50.62 -56.97 -27.81
CA VAL A 44 50.47 -56.55 -26.41
C VAL A 44 51.11 -55.19 -26.16
N ARG A 45 52.29 -54.93 -26.75
CA ARG A 45 52.94 -53.61 -26.70
C ARG A 45 52.11 -52.52 -27.40
N GLN A 46 51.52 -52.84 -28.55
CA GLN A 46 50.66 -51.92 -29.29
C GLN A 46 49.43 -51.53 -28.45
N ILE A 47 48.79 -52.51 -27.79
CA ILE A 47 47.63 -52.29 -26.90
C ILE A 47 48.02 -51.41 -25.71
N LEU A 48 49.17 -51.66 -25.08
CA LEU A 48 49.69 -50.83 -23.98
C LEU A 48 49.88 -49.37 -24.40
N VAL A 49 50.42 -49.11 -25.60
CA VAL A 49 50.57 -47.75 -26.13
C VAL A 49 49.21 -47.07 -26.34
N VAL A 50 48.23 -47.79 -26.88
CA VAL A 50 46.87 -47.25 -27.07
C VAL A 50 46.20 -46.96 -25.72
N MET A 51 46.36 -47.85 -24.73
CA MET A 51 45.83 -47.62 -23.38
C MET A 51 46.50 -46.41 -22.71
N GLN A 52 47.82 -46.28 -22.80
CA GLN A 52 48.56 -45.13 -22.29
C GLN A 52 48.05 -43.83 -22.94
N HIS A 53 47.88 -43.83 -24.26
CA HIS A 53 47.35 -42.67 -24.98
C HIS A 53 45.92 -42.33 -24.54
N SER A 54 45.05 -43.33 -24.40
CA SER A 54 43.68 -43.14 -23.92
C SER A 54 43.65 -42.55 -22.50
N LEU A 55 44.48 -43.05 -21.59
CA LEU A 55 44.61 -42.49 -20.24
C LEU A 55 45.03 -41.02 -20.27
N THR A 56 46.02 -40.65 -21.08
CA THR A 56 46.42 -39.23 -21.20
C THR A 56 45.30 -38.33 -21.77
N GLN A 57 44.47 -38.84 -22.68
CA GLN A 57 43.31 -38.09 -23.16
C GLN A 57 42.22 -37.94 -22.10
N ILE A 58 42.00 -38.96 -21.29
CA ILE A 58 41.04 -38.94 -20.19
C ILE A 58 41.48 -37.92 -19.14
N ASP A 59 42.76 -37.93 -18.76
CA ASP A 59 43.32 -36.95 -17.81
C ASP A 59 43.10 -35.52 -18.30
N GLY A 60 43.43 -35.24 -19.58
CA GLY A 60 43.19 -33.90 -20.15
C GLY A 60 41.71 -33.48 -20.18
N LYS A 61 40.78 -34.43 -20.36
CA LYS A 61 39.33 -34.16 -20.27
C LYS A 61 38.88 -33.91 -18.83
N ILE A 62 39.44 -34.64 -17.86
CA ILE A 62 39.16 -34.45 -16.43
C ILE A 62 39.65 -33.08 -15.96
N ASP A 63 40.84 -32.65 -16.40
CA ASP A 63 41.38 -31.32 -16.08
C ASP A 63 40.49 -30.22 -16.66
N SER A 64 40.08 -30.37 -17.93
CA SER A 64 39.14 -29.44 -18.58
C SER A 64 37.79 -29.37 -17.85
N LEU A 65 37.26 -30.52 -17.41
CA LEU A 65 36.02 -30.57 -16.64
C LEU A 65 36.18 -29.89 -15.28
N SER A 66 37.29 -30.13 -14.58
CA SER A 66 37.61 -29.51 -13.30
C SER A 66 37.65 -27.99 -13.43
N HIS A 67 38.37 -27.46 -14.44
CA HIS A 67 38.39 -26.02 -14.70
C HIS A 67 37.02 -25.43 -15.03
N ARG A 68 36.18 -26.18 -15.75
CA ARG A 68 34.79 -25.75 -16.03
C ARG A 68 33.95 -25.73 -14.75
N MET A 69 34.12 -26.71 -13.87
CA MET A 69 33.44 -26.76 -12.58
C MET A 69 33.89 -25.63 -11.64
N ASP A 70 35.18 -25.29 -11.61
CA ASP A 70 35.70 -24.17 -10.82
C ASP A 70 35.08 -22.85 -11.29
N ARG A 71 35.08 -22.60 -12.61
CA ARG A 71 34.44 -21.40 -13.18
C ARG A 71 32.94 -21.34 -12.90
N MET A 72 32.26 -22.48 -12.91
CA MET A 72 30.83 -22.53 -12.60
C MET A 72 30.57 -22.22 -11.12
N THR A 73 31.39 -22.78 -10.23
CA THR A 73 31.34 -22.48 -8.79
C THR A 73 31.57 -20.99 -8.52
N GLU A 74 32.56 -20.39 -9.19
CA GLU A 74 32.83 -18.95 -9.08
C GLU A 74 31.64 -18.11 -9.56
N ARG A 75 31.05 -18.45 -10.70
CA ARG A 75 29.87 -17.75 -11.24
C ARG A 75 28.66 -17.88 -10.32
N LEU A 76 28.43 -19.07 -9.76
CA LEU A 76 27.35 -19.30 -8.81
C LEU A 76 27.56 -18.49 -7.52
N GLY A 77 28.80 -18.39 -7.03
CA GLY A 77 29.15 -17.53 -5.90
C GLY A 77 28.82 -16.06 -6.16
N LYS A 78 29.24 -15.53 -7.32
CA LYS A 78 28.92 -14.15 -7.74
C LYS A 78 27.41 -13.92 -7.88
N HIS A 79 26.68 -14.87 -8.45
CA HIS A 79 25.23 -14.78 -8.56
C HIS A 79 24.52 -14.82 -7.21
N ALA A 80 24.99 -15.63 -6.26
CA ALA A 80 24.46 -15.66 -4.90
C ALA A 80 24.67 -14.32 -4.18
N GLU A 81 25.85 -13.70 -4.33
CA GLU A 81 26.12 -12.37 -3.76
C GLU A 81 25.23 -11.29 -4.39
N HIS A 82 25.07 -11.29 -5.72
CA HIS A 82 24.19 -10.36 -6.40
C HIS A 82 22.72 -10.53 -5.97
N LEU A 83 22.28 -11.78 -5.74
CA LEU A 83 20.93 -12.09 -5.27
C LEU A 83 20.72 -11.51 -3.86
N ASP A 84 21.62 -11.77 -2.93
CA ASP A 84 21.55 -11.25 -1.56
C ASP A 84 21.58 -9.71 -1.52
N GLN A 85 22.39 -9.07 -2.36
CA GLN A 85 22.36 -7.61 -2.50
C GLN A 85 21.02 -7.11 -3.05
N SER A 86 20.46 -7.81 -4.04
CA SER A 86 19.16 -7.46 -4.61
C SER A 86 18.05 -7.60 -3.56
N ASP A 87 18.02 -8.70 -2.81
CA ASP A 87 17.02 -8.95 -1.77
C ASP A 87 17.07 -7.89 -0.67
N ARG A 88 18.26 -7.48 -0.24
CA ARG A 88 18.43 -6.38 0.73
C ARG A 88 17.90 -5.05 0.18
N ARG A 89 18.18 -4.74 -1.09
CA ARG A 89 17.66 -3.52 -1.73
C ARG A 89 16.14 -3.54 -1.83
N VAL A 90 15.56 -4.69 -2.17
CA VAL A 90 14.10 -4.88 -2.21
C VAL A 90 13.51 -4.66 -0.82
N SER A 91 14.09 -5.27 0.23
CA SER A 91 13.63 -5.08 1.61
C SER A 91 13.61 -3.60 2.02
N VAL A 92 14.68 -2.84 1.74
CA VAL A 92 14.73 -1.41 2.07
C VAL A 92 13.66 -0.61 1.30
N VAL A 93 13.42 -0.95 0.03
CA VAL A 93 12.39 -0.30 -0.78
C VAL A 93 10.99 -0.63 -0.26
N GLU A 94 10.73 -1.89 0.09
CA GLU A 94 9.46 -2.33 0.66
C GLU A 94 9.18 -1.63 1.99
N ASP A 95 10.17 -1.59 2.89
CA ASP A 95 10.06 -0.89 4.18
C ASP A 95 9.76 0.61 3.96
N GLY A 96 10.52 1.27 3.09
CA GLY A 96 10.29 2.68 2.75
C GLY A 96 8.92 2.96 2.12
N GLN A 97 8.43 2.03 1.28
CA GLN A 97 7.08 2.13 0.72
C GLN A 97 6.01 2.04 1.80
N THR A 98 6.16 1.14 2.78
CA THR A 98 5.21 1.05 3.90
C THR A 98 5.22 2.32 4.75
N GLU A 99 6.40 2.87 5.06
CA GLU A 99 6.52 4.12 5.81
C GLU A 99 5.83 5.28 5.08
N LEU A 100 6.12 5.45 3.78
CA LEU A 100 5.50 6.48 2.96
C LEU A 100 3.97 6.36 2.91
N ALA A 101 3.46 5.14 2.75
CA ALA A 101 2.01 4.89 2.73
C ALA A 101 1.36 5.27 4.07
N THR A 102 2.00 4.96 5.20
CA THR A 102 1.48 5.35 6.52
C THR A 102 1.50 6.87 6.72
N SER A 103 2.54 7.55 6.25
CA SER A 103 2.65 9.01 6.30
C SER A 103 1.57 9.68 5.46
N GLN A 104 1.36 9.21 4.22
CA GLN A 104 0.31 9.71 3.34
C GLN A 104 -1.08 9.55 3.96
N LEU A 105 -1.34 8.42 4.62
CA LEU A 105 -2.61 8.18 5.30
C LEU A 105 -2.83 9.15 6.48
N LYS A 106 -1.78 9.44 7.27
CA LYS A 106 -1.85 10.44 8.35
C LYS A 106 -2.14 11.84 7.79
N LEU A 107 -1.42 12.23 6.76
CA LEU A 107 -1.57 13.55 6.14
C LEU A 107 -2.97 13.73 5.52
N ASN A 108 -3.50 12.69 4.88
CA ASN A 108 -4.87 12.71 4.34
C ASN A 108 -5.93 12.86 5.45
N LYS A 109 -5.74 12.22 6.60
CA LYS A 109 -6.64 12.37 7.76
C LYS A 109 -6.59 13.79 8.31
N GLU A 110 -5.40 14.37 8.43
CA GLU A 110 -5.22 15.76 8.88
C GLU A 110 -5.87 16.75 7.91
N LEU A 111 -5.65 16.57 6.61
CA LEU A 111 -6.26 17.39 5.56
C LEU A 111 -7.79 17.32 5.64
N THR A 112 -8.35 16.11 5.77
CA THR A 112 -9.81 15.92 5.88
C THR A 112 -10.36 16.60 7.13
N SER A 113 -9.68 16.45 8.27
CA SER A 113 -10.05 17.11 9.53
C SER A 113 -10.01 18.63 9.40
N LEU A 114 -9.00 19.17 8.72
CA LEU A 114 -8.86 20.61 8.52
C LEU A 114 -9.92 21.16 7.56
N CYS A 115 -10.23 20.45 6.47
CA CYS A 115 -11.33 20.79 5.57
C CYS A 115 -12.66 20.86 6.34
N LEU A 116 -12.99 19.85 7.14
CA LEU A 116 -14.22 19.84 7.95
C LEU A 116 -14.28 21.03 8.93
N LYS A 117 -13.15 21.42 9.52
CA LYS A 117 -13.08 22.61 10.39
C LYS A 117 -13.29 23.91 9.62
N VAL A 118 -12.71 24.03 8.44
CA VAL A 118 -12.88 25.21 7.58
C VAL A 118 -14.35 25.31 7.13
N ASP A 119 -14.95 24.21 6.71
CA ASP A 119 -16.36 24.16 6.32
C ASP A 119 -17.28 24.55 7.48
N ASP A 120 -17.01 24.05 8.69
CA ASP A 120 -17.78 24.42 9.89
C ASP A 120 -17.60 25.90 10.24
N LEU A 121 -16.39 26.43 10.21
CA LEU A 121 -16.12 27.85 10.46
C LEU A 121 -16.77 28.75 9.41
N GLU A 122 -16.75 28.34 8.14
CA GLU A 122 -17.43 29.05 7.07
C GLU A 122 -18.95 29.04 7.27
N ALA A 123 -19.53 27.88 7.63
CA ALA A 123 -20.95 27.78 7.95
C ALA A 123 -21.32 28.64 9.17
N CYS A 124 -20.49 28.64 10.22
CA CYS A 124 -20.65 29.51 11.39
C CYS A 124 -20.61 31.00 11.02
N SER A 125 -19.65 31.41 10.19
CA SER A 125 -19.51 32.80 9.75
C SER A 125 -20.70 33.25 8.92
N ARG A 126 -21.20 32.40 8.00
CA ARG A 126 -22.35 32.72 7.15
C ARG A 126 -23.68 32.77 7.90
N ARG A 127 -23.83 32.04 9.01
CA ARG A 127 -25.09 32.00 9.80
C ARG A 127 -25.56 33.36 10.30
N ASN A 128 -24.62 34.28 10.57
CA ASN A 128 -24.96 35.63 11.04
C ASN A 128 -25.00 36.66 9.92
N ASN A 129 -24.69 36.26 8.68
CA ASN A 129 -24.66 37.17 7.54
C ASN A 129 -25.97 37.06 6.76
N LEU A 130 -26.74 38.14 6.73
CA LEU A 130 -27.90 38.27 5.85
C LEU A 130 -27.40 38.68 4.46
N ARG A 131 -27.80 37.92 3.43
CA ARG A 131 -27.57 38.25 2.02
C ARG A 131 -28.89 38.68 1.40
N ILE A 132 -28.95 39.92 0.94
CA ILE A 132 -30.09 40.44 0.18
C ILE A 132 -29.71 40.38 -1.29
N VAL A 133 -30.40 39.55 -2.06
CA VAL A 133 -30.12 39.33 -3.49
C VAL A 133 -31.24 39.95 -4.32
N GLY A 134 -30.92 40.50 -5.50
CA GLY A 134 -31.92 41.09 -6.41
C GLY A 134 -32.21 42.56 -6.19
N ILE A 135 -31.36 43.29 -5.46
CA ILE A 135 -31.43 44.75 -5.38
C ILE A 135 -30.82 45.34 -6.65
N ALA A 136 -31.53 46.26 -7.31
CA ALA A 136 -30.99 47.00 -8.45
C ALA A 136 -29.82 47.89 -8.01
N GLU A 137 -28.69 47.83 -8.72
CA GLU A 137 -27.44 48.52 -8.35
C GLU A 137 -27.56 50.06 -8.31
N SER A 138 -28.64 50.64 -8.85
CA SER A 138 -28.85 52.08 -8.96
C SER A 138 -29.51 52.75 -7.75
N SER A 139 -29.97 51.99 -6.75
CA SER A 139 -30.84 52.53 -5.68
C SER A 139 -30.18 52.75 -4.31
N ALA A 140 -28.93 52.32 -4.10
CA ALA A 140 -28.33 52.30 -2.77
C ALA A 140 -26.83 52.58 -2.80
N ILE A 141 -26.44 53.86 -2.74
CA ILE A 141 -25.03 54.24 -2.49
C ILE A 141 -24.92 55.22 -1.32
N ASP A 142 -25.87 56.14 -1.14
CA ASP A 142 -25.69 57.24 -0.18
C ASP A 142 -26.25 56.98 1.23
N ASN A 143 -27.19 56.03 1.42
CA ASN A 143 -27.69 55.67 2.76
C ASN A 143 -28.23 54.23 2.81
N MET A 144 -27.34 53.28 3.05
CA MET A 144 -27.69 51.85 3.15
C MET A 144 -28.60 51.54 4.35
N GLU A 145 -28.45 52.26 5.48
CA GLU A 145 -29.31 52.10 6.66
C GLU A 145 -30.75 52.48 6.35
N GLY A 146 -30.96 53.65 5.74
CA GLY A 146 -32.29 54.11 5.32
C GLY A 146 -32.93 53.19 4.28
N PHE A 147 -32.14 52.65 3.35
CA PHE A 147 -32.61 51.66 2.39
C PHE A 147 -33.05 50.35 3.07
N ILE A 148 -32.26 49.82 4.00
CA ILE A 148 -32.61 48.60 4.75
C ILE A 148 -33.87 48.84 5.60
N GLU A 149 -33.98 49.99 6.26
CA GLU A 149 -35.18 50.35 7.02
C GLU A 149 -36.43 50.45 6.12
N GLN A 150 -36.30 51.09 4.96
CA GLN A 150 -37.38 51.18 3.98
C GLN A 150 -37.73 49.80 3.40
N LEU A 151 -36.74 48.96 3.13
CA LEU A 151 -36.93 47.59 2.67
C LEU A 151 -37.70 46.78 3.72
N LEU A 152 -37.29 46.81 4.99
CA LEU A 152 -37.98 46.10 6.07
C LEU A 152 -39.40 46.62 6.30
N ARG A 153 -39.63 47.94 6.20
CA ARG A 153 -40.97 48.55 6.30
C ARG A 153 -41.86 48.20 5.10
N SER A 154 -41.31 48.13 3.90
CA SER A 154 -42.05 47.76 2.68
C SER A 154 -42.28 46.24 2.57
N ALA A 155 -41.40 45.43 3.16
CA ALA A 155 -41.43 43.97 3.15
C ALA A 155 -42.61 43.35 3.92
N ASP A 156 -43.34 44.13 4.72
CA ASP A 156 -44.62 43.72 5.33
C ASP A 156 -45.68 43.29 4.28
N SER A 157 -45.40 43.49 2.99
CA SER A 157 -46.26 43.09 1.89
C SER A 157 -45.77 41.96 0.96
N ALA A 158 -44.47 41.60 0.87
CA ALA A 158 -43.93 40.34 0.28
C ALA A 158 -42.43 40.43 -0.06
N VAL A 159 -41.52 40.09 0.86
CA VAL A 159 -40.11 39.82 0.51
C VAL A 159 -39.73 38.40 0.93
N LEU A 160 -39.33 37.58 -0.05
CA LEU A 160 -38.73 36.26 0.15
C LEU A 160 -37.29 36.45 0.62
N VAL A 161 -37.06 36.28 1.92
CA VAL A 161 -35.70 36.19 2.48
C VAL A 161 -35.22 34.76 2.29
N GLU A 162 -34.37 34.52 1.29
CA GLU A 162 -33.68 33.24 1.17
C GLU A 162 -32.50 33.18 2.14
N VAL A 163 -32.63 32.31 3.14
CA VAL A 163 -31.52 31.95 4.03
C VAL A 163 -30.56 31.03 3.25
N SER A 164 -29.27 31.37 3.29
CA SER A 164 -28.20 30.81 2.47
C SER A 164 -28.28 29.29 2.19
N PRO A 165 -27.97 28.83 0.96
CA PRO A 165 -28.22 27.46 0.50
C PRO A 165 -27.07 26.52 0.86
N ILE A 166 -27.06 25.95 2.06
CA ILE A 166 -26.21 24.77 2.37
C ILE A 166 -27.00 23.61 3.00
N LEU A 167 -28.27 23.80 3.37
CA LEU A 167 -29.19 22.69 3.62
C LEU A 167 -30.53 22.95 2.93
N THR A 168 -30.60 22.66 1.63
CA THR A 168 -31.88 22.38 0.99
C THR A 168 -32.33 20.98 1.42
N VAL A 169 -32.78 20.88 2.67
CA VAL A 169 -33.80 19.89 3.05
C VAL A 169 -35.08 20.69 3.20
N GLY A 170 -35.95 20.57 2.21
CA GLY A 170 -37.05 21.48 1.92
C GLY A 170 -37.87 21.89 3.15
N LEU A 171 -37.72 23.14 3.56
CA LEU A 171 -38.65 23.81 4.46
C LEU A 171 -39.26 24.99 3.73
N SER A 172 -40.32 24.71 2.97
CA SER A 172 -41.28 25.72 2.55
C SER A 172 -41.98 26.26 3.82
N LEU A 173 -41.38 27.25 4.47
CA LEU A 173 -42.04 28.02 5.51
C LEU A 173 -43.08 28.92 4.82
N GLN A 174 -44.33 28.46 4.79
CA GLN A 174 -45.41 29.27 4.22
C GLN A 174 -45.59 30.54 5.07
N ALA A 175 -45.69 31.69 4.42
CA ALA A 175 -45.85 33.01 5.03
C ALA A 175 -47.01 33.08 6.06
N THR A 176 -47.97 32.16 5.98
CA THR A 176 -49.04 31.95 6.97
C THR A 176 -48.52 31.59 8.36
N ALA A 177 -47.51 30.71 8.49
CA ALA A 177 -46.98 30.29 9.79
C ALA A 177 -46.30 31.44 10.56
N ILE A 178 -45.67 32.37 9.82
CA ILE A 178 -45.07 33.57 10.40
C ILE A 178 -46.18 34.52 10.88
N LYS A 179 -47.22 34.74 10.07
CA LYS A 179 -48.37 35.57 10.44
C LYS A 179 -49.12 35.03 11.67
N ASP A 180 -49.29 33.72 11.77
CA ASP A 180 -49.96 33.07 12.89
C ASP A 180 -49.16 33.22 14.19
N PHE A 181 -47.84 33.04 14.14
CA PHE A 181 -46.98 33.24 15.29
C PHE A 181 -47.04 34.69 15.83
N PHE A 182 -46.98 35.68 14.94
CA PHE A 182 -47.06 37.08 15.33
C PHE A 182 -48.46 37.45 15.84
N GLN A 183 -49.53 36.87 15.29
CA GLN A 183 -50.90 37.04 15.81
C GLN A 183 -51.04 36.49 17.24
N ILE A 184 -50.49 35.31 17.51
CA ILE A 184 -50.58 34.66 18.83
C ILE A 184 -49.80 35.45 19.90
N ASN A 185 -48.71 36.12 19.52
CA ASN A 185 -47.80 36.76 20.47
C ASN A 185 -47.88 38.30 20.49
N LYS A 186 -48.95 38.91 19.95
CA LYS A 186 -49.10 40.38 19.85
C LYS A 186 -48.90 41.16 21.16
N GLY A 187 -49.08 40.52 22.33
CA GLY A 187 -48.90 41.16 23.64
C GLY A 187 -47.54 40.98 24.31
N SER A 188 -46.62 40.16 23.75
CA SER A 188 -45.39 39.72 24.43
C SER A 188 -44.12 40.01 23.62
N LEU A 189 -44.12 41.08 22.83
CA LEU A 189 -43.00 41.45 21.94
C LEU A 189 -41.89 42.28 22.63
N GLY A 190 -42.03 42.58 23.92
CA GLY A 190 -41.12 43.47 24.66
C GLY A 190 -39.71 42.92 24.88
N ASN A 191 -39.51 41.60 24.71
CA ASN A 191 -38.20 40.96 24.82
C ASN A 191 -37.89 40.14 23.57
N VAL A 192 -37.18 40.76 22.63
CA VAL A 192 -36.84 40.21 21.31
C VAL A 192 -36.11 38.86 21.41
N GLY A 193 -35.30 38.65 22.46
CA GLY A 193 -34.58 37.40 22.67
C GLY A 193 -35.52 36.23 22.99
N VAL A 194 -36.50 36.45 23.86
CA VAL A 194 -37.49 35.43 24.23
C VAL A 194 -38.41 35.13 23.04
N VAL A 195 -38.84 36.16 22.31
CA VAL A 195 -39.69 36.02 21.11
C VAL A 195 -39.00 35.15 20.06
N TRP A 196 -37.69 35.32 19.86
CA TRP A 196 -36.92 34.53 18.91
C TRP A 196 -36.77 33.06 19.33
N GLU A 197 -36.55 32.78 20.62
CA GLU A 197 -36.53 31.40 21.11
C GLU A 197 -37.91 30.73 20.99
N THR A 198 -38.99 31.44 21.33
CA THR A 198 -40.36 30.93 21.17
C THR A 198 -40.69 30.68 19.70
N PHE A 199 -40.23 31.53 18.78
CA PHE A 199 -40.40 31.33 17.34
C PHE A 199 -39.65 30.09 16.85
N LYS A 200 -38.39 29.89 17.26
CA LYS A 200 -37.61 28.69 16.92
C LYS A 200 -38.30 27.41 17.41
N VAL A 201 -38.86 27.42 18.62
CA VAL A 201 -39.63 26.28 19.17
C VAL A 201 -40.90 26.03 18.35
N TYR A 202 -41.63 27.09 17.98
CA TYR A 202 -42.85 27.00 17.17
C TYR A 202 -42.59 26.39 15.78
N ILE A 203 -41.52 26.83 15.10
CA ILE A 203 -41.12 26.25 13.80
C ILE A 203 -40.70 24.78 13.96
N ARG A 204 -39.98 24.41 15.02
CA ARG A 204 -39.61 23.02 15.29
C ARG A 204 -40.82 22.12 15.60
N GLY A 205 -41.86 22.67 16.24
CA GLY A 205 -43.10 21.94 16.52
C GLY A 205 -43.93 21.68 15.27
N THR A 206 -44.06 22.69 14.40
CA THR A 206 -44.86 22.60 13.17
C THR A 206 -44.23 21.71 12.10
N THR A 207 -42.89 21.59 12.05
CA THR A 207 -42.20 20.67 11.15
C THR A 207 -42.31 19.21 11.58
N LYS A 208 -42.33 18.94 12.89
CA LYS A 208 -42.61 17.58 13.41
C LYS A 208 -44.04 17.12 13.12
N ALA A 209 -45.02 18.03 13.22
CA ALA A 209 -46.41 17.72 12.91
C ALA A 209 -46.65 17.41 11.43
N LYS A 210 -45.90 18.03 10.50
CA LYS A 210 -46.01 17.75 9.05
C LYS A 210 -45.32 16.46 8.60
N HIS A 211 -44.34 15.96 9.36
CA HIS A 211 -43.69 14.68 9.07
C HIS A 211 -44.38 13.48 9.75
N ALA A 212 -45.15 13.70 10.81
CA ALA A 212 -46.06 12.73 11.39
C ALA A 212 -47.44 12.89 10.73
N GLY A 213 -47.60 12.36 9.51
CA GLY A 213 -48.79 12.54 8.70
C GLY A 213 -50.12 12.31 9.44
N PHE A 214 -50.96 13.34 9.38
CA PHE A 214 -52.41 13.28 9.24
C PHE A 214 -52.80 14.16 8.06
#